data_AF-A0A742AUJ4-F1
#
_entry.id   AF-A0A742AUJ4-F1
#
_cell.length_a   1.000
_cell.length_b   1.000
_cell.length_c   1.000
_cell.angle_alpha   90.00
_cell.angle_beta   90.00
_cell.angle_gamma   90.00
#
_symmetry.space_group_name_H-M   'P 1'
#
loop_
_entity.id
_entity.type
_entity.pdbx_description
1 polymer ?
#
loop_
_entity_poly.entity_id
_entity_poly.type
_entity_poly.pdbx_seq_one_letter_code
_entity_poly.pdbx_strand_id
1 'polypeptide(L)'
;VTIFETHKIKSSKYYFKSQIKETIGLSALLTFILELQSFSFAIEFIIYPIMLFLGLLAVVANTKKETEKIGATIKVVLGVFVIFYFAHSFFVSIMSPSVTFSWANLTELLTPVLLSFSFMPFIYMLYLYQAYETKLLGLKIYFDDEALFNYAKKLAICFFRTDLDALNRWVRNIHINEIKTKEGIKASLKDVKLRKKIESNPPEVDNKYGWSPFLAKDFLVGKGVDTNDYHFSFDTWIS
;
A
#
# COMPACT_ATOMS: atom_id res chain seq x y z
N VAL A 1 0.39 -5.21 8.03
CA VAL A 1 -0.50 -4.37 7.21
C VAL A 1 -1.83 -4.34 7.93
N THR A 2 -2.30 -3.18 8.37
CA THR A 2 -3.52 -3.08 9.18
C THR A 2 -4.60 -2.35 8.38
N ILE A 3 -5.88 -2.73 8.56
CA ILE A 3 -7.03 -2.13 7.86
C ILE A 3 -7.07 -0.60 8.03
N PHE A 4 -6.56 -0.08 9.15
CA PHE A 4 -6.51 1.36 9.43
C PHE A 4 -5.57 2.17 8.53
N GLU A 5 -4.69 1.52 7.75
CA GLU A 5 -3.72 2.22 6.90
C GLU A 5 -4.24 2.58 5.50
N THR A 6 -5.52 2.34 5.21
CA THR A 6 -6.14 2.70 3.91
C THR A 6 -5.99 4.19 3.58
N HIS A 7 -5.96 5.06 4.60
CA HIS A 7 -5.69 6.49 4.44
C HIS A 7 -4.26 6.78 3.93
N LYS A 8 -3.26 5.96 4.30
CA LYS A 8 -1.87 6.14 3.85
C LYS A 8 -1.69 5.79 2.37
N ILE A 9 -2.49 4.85 1.84
CA ILE A 9 -2.51 4.46 0.42
C ILE A 9 -2.81 5.67 -0.47
N LYS A 10 -3.71 6.55 -0.03
CA LYS A 10 -4.09 7.76 -0.78
C LYS A 10 -2.92 8.74 -0.95
N SER A 11 -1.95 8.73 -0.03
CA SER A 11 -0.86 9.71 0.03
C SER A 11 0.43 9.29 -0.67
N SER A 12 0.61 7.99 -0.98
CA SER A 12 1.89 7.51 -1.51
C SER A 12 1.71 6.53 -2.67
N LYS A 13 2.18 6.96 -3.85
CA LYS A 13 2.22 6.16 -5.10
C LYS A 13 3.01 4.85 -4.95
N TYR A 14 3.87 4.75 -3.93
CA TYR A 14 4.75 3.62 -3.68
C TYR A 14 4.44 2.83 -2.39
N TYR A 15 3.28 3.08 -1.75
CA TYR A 15 2.89 2.46 -0.47
C TYR A 15 3.08 0.93 -0.45
N PHE A 16 2.56 0.24 -1.45
CA PHE A 16 2.63 -1.21 -1.52
C PHE A 16 4.05 -1.70 -1.78
N LYS A 17 4.84 -0.96 -2.57
CA LYS A 17 6.24 -1.31 -2.87
C LYS A 17 7.12 -1.19 -1.63
N SER A 18 6.93 -0.16 -0.80
CA SER A 18 7.65 -0.05 0.48
C SER A 18 7.23 -1.16 1.45
N GLN A 19 5.93 -1.47 1.51
CA GLN A 19 5.44 -2.52 2.41
C GLN A 19 5.96 -3.92 2.07
N ILE A 20 6.08 -4.25 0.77
CA ILE A 20 6.69 -5.49 0.30
C ILE A 20 8.15 -5.56 0.77
N LYS A 21 8.90 -4.46 0.64
CA LYS A 21 10.31 -4.41 1.04
C LYS A 21 10.49 -4.59 2.54
N GLU A 22 9.58 -4.06 3.35
CA GLU A 22 9.60 -4.24 4.81
C GLU A 22 9.21 -5.66 5.22
N THR A 23 8.23 -6.27 4.53
CA THR A 23 7.73 -7.61 4.84
C THR A 23 8.71 -8.72 4.44
N ILE A 24 9.49 -8.53 3.38
CA ILE A 24 10.53 -9.48 2.92
C ILE A 24 11.93 -9.08 3.45
N GLY A 25 12.00 -8.15 4.41
CA GLY A 25 13.26 -7.68 4.96
C GLY A 25 14.10 -8.78 5.62
N LEU A 26 15.33 -8.44 6.00
CA LEU A 26 16.28 -9.34 6.70
C LEU A 26 15.65 -10.03 7.93
N SER A 27 14.71 -9.37 8.60
CA SER A 27 13.98 -9.95 9.73
C SER A 27 13.16 -11.17 9.35
N ALA A 28 12.47 -11.16 8.20
CA ALA A 28 11.65 -12.28 7.76
C ALA A 28 12.52 -13.51 7.42
N LEU A 29 13.69 -13.28 6.82
CA LEU A 29 14.67 -14.35 6.56
C LEU A 29 15.25 -14.90 7.87
N LEU A 30 15.52 -14.04 8.86
CA LEU A 30 16.02 -14.48 10.16
C LEU A 30 14.97 -15.31 10.92
N THR A 31 13.73 -14.82 10.96
CA THR A 31 12.58 -15.53 11.53
C THR A 31 12.37 -16.87 10.84
N PHE A 32 12.43 -16.91 9.51
CA PHE A 32 12.35 -18.15 8.72
C PHE A 32 13.35 -19.19 9.20
N ILE A 33 14.63 -18.85 9.35
CA ILE A 33 15.65 -19.83 9.75
C ILE A 33 15.46 -20.27 11.19
N LEU A 34 15.03 -19.38 12.08
CA LEU A 34 14.75 -19.71 13.48
C LEU A 34 13.53 -20.64 13.62
N GLU A 35 12.50 -20.45 12.80
CA GLU A 35 11.26 -21.23 12.86
C GLU A 35 11.34 -22.58 12.14
N LEU A 36 12.38 -22.83 11.33
CA LEU A 36 12.53 -24.10 10.58
C LEU A 36 12.59 -25.32 11.50
N GLN A 37 13.30 -25.21 12.63
CA GLN A 37 13.45 -26.28 13.61
C GLN A 37 13.46 -25.68 15.02
N SER A 38 12.31 -25.77 15.69
CA SER A 38 12.13 -25.38 17.08
C SER A 38 12.66 -26.46 18.04
N PHE A 39 12.96 -26.06 19.28
CA PHE A 39 13.27 -27.05 20.33
C PHE A 39 12.01 -27.78 20.75
N SER A 40 12.17 -28.86 21.51
CA SER A 40 11.02 -29.50 22.13
C SER A 40 10.27 -28.51 23.03
N PHE A 41 8.95 -28.65 23.07
CA PHE A 41 8.08 -27.76 23.83
C PHE A 41 8.53 -27.56 25.28
N ALA A 42 9.01 -28.62 25.95
CA ALA A 42 9.48 -28.54 27.33
C ALA A 42 10.70 -27.61 27.51
N ILE A 43 11.64 -27.63 26.57
CA ILE A 43 12.82 -26.76 26.60
C ILE A 43 12.39 -25.31 26.34
N GLU A 44 11.56 -25.09 25.32
CA GLU A 44 11.08 -23.76 24.96
C GLU A 44 10.26 -23.10 26.07
N PHE A 45 9.41 -23.90 26.73
CA PHE A 45 8.60 -23.45 27.85
C PHE A 45 9.42 -22.93 29.03
N ILE A 46 10.64 -23.44 29.21
CA ILE A 46 11.57 -22.96 30.25
C ILE A 46 12.40 -21.79 29.72
N ILE A 47 12.91 -21.88 28.49
CA ILE A 47 13.86 -20.91 27.96
C ILE A 47 13.20 -19.55 27.65
N TYR A 48 11.96 -19.53 27.15
CA TYR A 48 11.30 -18.27 26.78
C TYR A 48 10.99 -17.37 27.98
N PRO A 49 10.45 -17.87 29.12
CA PRO A 49 10.30 -17.04 30.33
C PRO A 49 11.65 -16.50 30.84
N ILE A 50 12.72 -17.28 30.77
CA ILE A 50 14.06 -16.83 31.18
C ILE A 50 14.56 -15.73 30.25
N MET A 51 14.44 -15.90 28.93
CA MET A 51 14.81 -14.89 27.94
C MET A 51 13.98 -13.61 28.12
N LEU A 52 12.67 -13.74 28.37
CA LEU A 52 11.79 -12.61 28.64
C LEU A 52 12.25 -11.85 29.90
N PHE A 53 12.53 -12.58 30.98
CA PHE A 53 13.02 -11.99 32.23
C PHE A 53 14.35 -11.25 32.03
N LEU A 54 15.31 -11.86 31.34
CA LEU A 54 16.59 -11.22 31.00
C LEU A 54 16.39 -10.00 30.10
N GLY A 55 15.47 -10.05 29.14
CA GLY A 55 15.13 -8.91 28.29
C GLY A 55 14.58 -7.73 29.10
N LEU A 56 13.66 -7.98 30.03
CA LEU A 56 13.13 -6.96 30.93
C LEU A 56 14.22 -6.37 31.83
N LEU A 57 15.08 -7.22 32.41
CA LEU A 57 16.23 -6.77 33.20
C LEU A 57 17.19 -5.90 32.38
N ALA A 58 17.45 -6.27 31.12
CA ALA A 58 18.29 -5.47 30.24
C ALA A 58 17.69 -4.07 29.98
N VAL A 59 16.38 -3.97 29.78
CA VAL A 59 15.71 -2.68 29.60
C VAL A 59 15.80 -1.82 30.87
N VAL A 60 15.49 -2.39 32.02
CA VAL A 60 15.56 -1.67 33.31
C VAL A 60 17.00 -1.24 33.62
N ALA A 61 17.99 -2.11 33.40
CA ALA A 61 19.40 -1.82 33.65
C ALA A 61 19.95 -0.69 32.76
N ASN A 62 19.40 -0.47 31.56
CA ASN A 62 19.80 0.63 30.68
C ASN A 62 19.18 1.99 31.05
N THR A 63 18.31 2.05 32.07
CA THR A 63 17.65 3.31 32.48
C THR A 63 18.57 4.21 33.31
N LYS A 64 19.53 3.63 34.04
CA LYS A 64 20.51 4.36 34.85
C LYS A 64 21.92 4.14 34.31
N LYS A 65 22.74 5.20 34.28
CA LYS A 65 24.15 5.14 33.84
C LYS A 65 25.00 4.17 34.66
N GLU A 66 24.65 3.97 35.94
CA GLU A 66 25.37 3.06 36.85
C GLU A 66 25.19 1.58 36.47
N THR A 67 24.03 1.22 35.93
CA THR A 67 23.67 -0.17 35.58
C THR A 67 23.79 -0.47 34.08
N GLU A 68 24.20 0.51 33.28
CA GLU A 68 24.31 0.42 31.83
C GLU A 68 25.24 -0.72 31.37
N LYS A 69 26.37 -0.92 32.08
CA LYS A 69 27.30 -2.03 31.80
C LYS A 69 26.64 -3.39 31.98
N ILE A 70 25.80 -3.56 33.02
CA ILE A 70 25.06 -4.80 33.28
C ILE A 70 24.03 -5.02 32.15
N GLY A 71 23.32 -3.97 31.75
CA GLY A 71 22.39 -4.02 30.63
C GLY A 71 23.06 -4.42 29.31
N ALA A 72 24.28 -3.94 29.05
CA ALA A 72 25.07 -4.34 27.90
C ALA A 72 25.50 -5.83 27.97
N THR A 73 25.95 -6.32 29.13
CA THR A 73 26.31 -7.73 29.30
C THR A 73 25.10 -8.64 29.08
N ILE A 74 23.92 -8.31 29.64
CA ILE A 74 22.71 -9.10 29.43
C ILE A 74 22.31 -9.14 27.95
N LYS A 75 22.44 -8.01 27.23
CA LYS A 75 22.20 -7.97 25.77
C LYS A 75 23.16 -8.89 25.01
N VAL A 76 24.43 -8.95 25.38
CA VAL A 76 25.41 -9.87 24.77
C VAL A 76 24.99 -11.33 25.03
N VAL A 77 24.61 -11.66 26.28
CA VAL A 77 24.12 -13.01 26.62
C VAL A 77 22.89 -13.38 25.79
N LEU A 78 21.90 -12.48 25.69
CA LEU A 78 20.72 -12.68 24.84
C LEU A 78 21.11 -12.87 23.37
N GLY A 79 22.07 -12.10 22.86
CA GLY A 79 22.59 -12.24 21.50
C GLY A 79 23.24 -13.60 21.25
N VAL A 80 24.05 -14.10 22.20
CA VAL A 80 24.64 -15.43 22.13
C VAL A 80 23.57 -16.53 22.11
N PHE A 81 22.52 -16.40 22.92
CA PHE A 81 21.39 -17.33 22.88
C PHE A 81 20.71 -17.36 21.51
N VAL A 82 20.48 -16.20 20.89
CA VAL A 82 19.90 -16.14 19.53
C VAL A 82 20.81 -16.80 18.51
N ILE A 83 22.12 -16.56 18.56
CA ILE A 83 23.10 -17.19 17.66
C ILE A 83 23.13 -18.71 17.88
N PHE A 84 23.09 -19.17 19.13
CA PHE A 84 23.06 -20.60 19.45
C PHE A 84 21.79 -21.27 18.93
N TYR A 85 20.62 -20.66 19.17
CA TYR A 85 19.34 -21.16 18.68
C TYR A 85 19.34 -21.24 17.15
N PHE A 86 19.83 -20.19 16.48
CA PHE A 86 19.99 -20.15 15.03
C PHE A 86 20.93 -21.26 14.52
N ALA A 87 22.11 -21.41 15.12
CA ALA A 87 23.09 -22.40 14.71
C ALA A 87 22.56 -23.83 14.89
N HIS A 88 21.86 -24.09 16.00
CA HIS A 88 21.19 -25.36 16.25
C HIS A 88 20.12 -25.64 15.19
N SER A 89 19.21 -24.69 14.98
CA SER A 89 18.12 -24.82 14.00
C SER A 89 18.68 -25.09 12.60
N PHE A 90 19.67 -24.30 12.18
CA PHE A 90 20.36 -24.47 10.90
C PHE A 90 21.07 -25.82 10.76
N PHE A 91 21.78 -26.27 11.81
CA PHE A 91 22.48 -27.55 11.81
C PHE A 91 21.52 -28.73 11.67
N VAL A 92 20.42 -28.74 12.45
CA VAL A 92 19.39 -29.78 12.37
C VAL A 92 18.71 -29.78 11.01
N SER A 93 18.44 -28.61 10.44
CA SER A 93 17.87 -28.48 9.10
C SER A 93 18.74 -29.10 8.00
N ILE A 94 20.06 -28.96 8.07
CA ILE A 94 20.99 -29.58 7.11
C ILE A 94 21.07 -31.09 7.32
N MET A 95 21.05 -31.56 8.56
CA MET A 95 21.18 -32.99 8.87
C MET A 95 19.92 -33.79 8.56
N SER A 96 18.75 -33.15 8.56
CA SER A 96 17.45 -33.79 8.25
C SER A 96 16.68 -33.06 7.14
N PRO A 97 17.16 -33.05 5.88
CA PRO A 97 16.51 -32.34 4.79
C PRO A 97 15.11 -32.88 4.47
N SER A 98 14.90 -34.19 4.57
CA SER A 98 13.61 -34.83 4.27
C SER A 98 12.48 -34.40 5.22
N VAL A 99 12.81 -34.13 6.48
CA VAL A 99 11.87 -33.62 7.48
C VAL A 99 11.70 -32.11 7.30
N THR A 100 12.81 -31.38 7.11
CA THR A 100 12.82 -29.92 6.99
C THR A 100 12.04 -29.45 5.75
N PHE A 101 12.24 -30.08 4.59
CA PHE A 101 11.54 -29.74 3.34
C PHE A 101 10.27 -30.58 3.12
N SER A 102 9.68 -31.11 4.19
CA SER A 102 8.39 -31.77 4.10
C SER A 102 7.30 -30.77 3.69
N TRP A 103 6.26 -31.26 3.01
CA TRP A 103 5.15 -30.41 2.57
C TRP A 103 4.46 -29.69 3.76
N ALA A 104 4.32 -30.38 4.90
CA ALA A 104 3.73 -29.81 6.12
C ALA A 104 4.52 -28.59 6.62
N ASN A 105 5.83 -28.73 6.82
CA ASN A 105 6.68 -27.64 7.30
C ASN A 105 6.76 -26.49 6.30
N LEU A 106 6.81 -26.80 5.00
CA LEU A 106 6.75 -25.77 3.96
C LEU A 106 5.43 -25.00 3.99
N THR A 107 4.29 -25.68 4.21
CA THR A 107 2.99 -25.01 4.32
C THR A 107 2.88 -24.17 5.58
N GLU A 108 3.32 -24.65 6.74
CA GLU A 108 3.31 -23.88 7.99
C GLU A 108 4.14 -22.59 7.85
N LEU A 109 5.29 -22.70 7.21
CA LEU A 109 6.22 -21.62 6.96
C LEU A 109 5.73 -20.61 5.90
N LEU A 110 5.18 -21.10 4.80
CA LEU A 110 4.68 -20.26 3.73
C LEU A 110 3.32 -19.64 4.08
N THR A 111 2.56 -20.18 5.02
CA THR A 111 1.21 -19.69 5.35
C THR A 111 1.21 -18.21 5.75
N PRO A 112 2.02 -17.73 6.71
CA PRO A 112 2.06 -16.31 7.07
C PRO A 112 2.51 -15.42 5.91
N VAL A 113 3.45 -15.90 5.09
CA VAL A 113 3.98 -15.18 3.93
C VAL A 113 2.91 -15.05 2.85
N LEU A 114 2.30 -16.17 2.44
CA LEU A 114 1.20 -16.23 1.48
C LEU A 114 -0.01 -15.42 1.95
N LEU A 115 -0.33 -15.48 3.25
CA LEU A 115 -1.40 -14.69 3.84
C LEU A 115 -1.07 -13.19 3.76
N SER A 116 0.16 -12.79 4.09
CA SER A 116 0.62 -11.40 3.98
C SER A 116 0.59 -10.89 2.53
N PHE A 117 1.05 -11.72 1.58
CA PHE A 117 0.98 -11.41 0.16
C PHE A 117 -0.45 -11.36 -0.35
N SER A 118 -1.34 -12.23 0.09
CA SER A 118 -2.77 -12.25 -0.28
C SER A 118 -3.55 -11.12 0.37
N PHE A 119 -3.10 -10.64 1.53
CA PHE A 119 -3.69 -9.50 2.22
C PHE A 119 -3.45 -8.19 1.46
N MET A 120 -2.35 -8.09 0.71
CA MET A 120 -2.05 -6.91 -0.10
C MET A 120 -3.09 -6.61 -1.20
N PRO A 121 -3.40 -7.54 -2.13
CA PRO A 121 -4.45 -7.31 -3.12
C PRO A 121 -5.82 -7.12 -2.45
N PHE A 122 -6.08 -7.79 -1.31
CA PHE A 122 -7.30 -7.55 -0.53
C PHE A 122 -7.42 -6.09 -0.07
N ILE A 123 -6.38 -5.53 0.54
CA ILE A 123 -6.36 -4.12 0.98
C ILE A 123 -6.47 -3.17 -0.20
N TYR A 124 -5.83 -3.48 -1.33
CA TYR A 124 -5.97 -2.68 -2.54
C TYR A 124 -7.40 -2.69 -3.09
N MET A 125 -8.06 -3.85 -3.11
CA MET A 125 -9.47 -3.96 -3.49
C MET A 125 -10.38 -3.18 -2.54
N LEU A 126 -10.11 -3.22 -1.23
CA LEU A 126 -10.85 -2.44 -0.24
C LEU A 126 -10.71 -0.93 -0.46
N TYR A 127 -9.50 -0.47 -0.78
CA TYR A 127 -9.23 0.92 -1.13
C TYR A 127 -10.01 1.36 -2.38
N LEU A 128 -10.01 0.53 -3.44
CA LEU A 128 -10.81 0.78 -4.64
C LEU A 128 -12.30 0.83 -4.31
N TYR A 129 -12.80 -0.13 -3.52
CA TYR A 129 -14.20 -0.19 -3.09
C TYR A 129 -14.61 1.10 -2.36
N GLN A 130 -13.84 1.53 -1.36
CA GLN A 130 -14.13 2.74 -0.59
C GLN A 130 -14.13 4.00 -1.47
N ALA A 131 -13.17 4.10 -2.40
CA ALA A 131 -13.09 5.22 -3.33
C ALA A 131 -14.30 5.26 -4.27
N TYR A 132 -14.71 4.11 -4.82
CA TYR A 132 -15.90 4.00 -5.65
C TYR A 132 -17.18 4.32 -4.87
N GLU A 133 -17.37 3.73 -3.70
CA GLU A 133 -18.55 3.96 -2.87
C GLU A 133 -18.74 5.45 -2.56
N THR A 134 -17.68 6.12 -2.10
CA THR A 134 -17.73 7.56 -1.80
C THR A 134 -18.18 8.39 -3.01
N LYS A 135 -17.67 8.05 -4.21
CA LYS A 135 -17.98 8.80 -5.45
C LYS A 135 -19.36 8.48 -6.00
N LEU A 136 -19.76 7.21 -5.95
CA LEU A 136 -21.07 6.76 -6.40
C LEU A 136 -22.19 7.22 -5.46
N LEU A 137 -21.94 7.35 -4.15
CA LEU A 137 -22.89 7.94 -3.22
C LEU A 137 -23.21 9.40 -3.60
N GLY A 138 -22.18 10.20 -3.93
CA GLY A 138 -22.39 11.55 -4.45
C GLY A 138 -23.25 11.58 -5.71
N LEU A 139 -22.98 10.69 -6.68
CA LEU A 139 -23.80 10.57 -7.88
C LEU A 139 -25.23 10.08 -7.60
N LYS A 140 -25.42 9.18 -6.62
CA LYS A 140 -26.75 8.68 -6.24
C LYS A 140 -27.62 9.79 -5.66
N ILE A 141 -27.02 10.71 -4.90
CA ILE A 141 -27.73 11.88 -4.36
C ILE A 141 -28.04 12.89 -5.47
N TYR A 142 -27.16 13.01 -6.47
CA TYR A 142 -27.32 13.96 -7.57
C TYR A 142 -28.35 13.53 -8.63
N PHE A 143 -28.45 12.24 -8.94
CA PHE A 143 -29.41 11.73 -9.93
C PHE A 143 -30.74 11.37 -9.26
N ASP A 144 -31.83 12.04 -9.68
CA ASP A 144 -33.18 11.72 -9.22
C ASP A 144 -33.70 10.38 -9.78
N ASP A 145 -33.24 9.97 -10.96
CA ASP A 145 -33.63 8.72 -11.63
C ASP A 145 -32.65 7.57 -11.33
N GLU A 146 -33.17 6.49 -10.76
CA GLU A 146 -32.42 5.27 -10.44
C GLU A 146 -31.88 4.56 -11.69
N ALA A 147 -32.59 4.62 -12.83
CA ALA A 147 -32.13 4.01 -14.08
C ALA A 147 -30.90 4.74 -14.63
N LEU A 148 -30.90 6.08 -14.55
CA LEU A 148 -29.77 6.92 -14.94
C LEU A 148 -28.55 6.71 -14.02
N PHE A 149 -28.78 6.62 -12.70
CA PHE A 149 -27.72 6.29 -11.74
C PHE A 149 -27.09 4.92 -12.02
N ASN A 150 -27.91 3.88 -12.22
CA ASN A 150 -27.43 2.54 -12.51
C ASN A 150 -26.64 2.47 -13.83
N TYR A 151 -27.05 3.26 -14.83
CA TYR A 151 -26.30 3.41 -16.07
C TYR A 151 -24.92 4.06 -15.83
N ALA A 152 -24.88 5.19 -15.12
CA ALA A 152 -23.65 5.89 -14.76
C ALA A 152 -22.70 4.99 -13.95
N LYS A 153 -23.22 4.26 -12.95
CA LYS A 153 -22.47 3.32 -12.10
C LYS A 153 -21.78 2.24 -12.93
N LYS A 154 -22.51 1.57 -13.83
CA LYS A 154 -21.95 0.53 -14.70
C LYS A 154 -20.83 1.09 -15.56
N LEU A 155 -21.03 2.26 -16.15
CA LEU A 155 -20.00 2.91 -16.96
C LEU A 155 -18.77 3.28 -16.13
N ALA A 156 -18.95 3.85 -14.94
CA ALA A 156 -17.85 4.24 -14.06
C ALA A 156 -16.94 3.05 -13.70
N ILE A 157 -17.53 1.90 -13.39
CA ILE A 157 -16.78 0.68 -13.04
C ILE A 157 -16.05 0.12 -14.27
N CYS A 158 -16.73 0.03 -15.42
CA CYS A 158 -16.15 -0.52 -16.65
C CYS A 158 -15.05 0.37 -17.26
N PHE A 159 -15.21 1.70 -17.22
CA PHE A 159 -14.27 2.62 -17.87
C PHE A 159 -13.05 2.95 -17.01
N PHE A 160 -13.24 3.29 -15.74
CA PHE A 160 -12.15 3.80 -14.91
C PHE A 160 -11.35 2.68 -14.23
N ARG A 161 -12.00 1.57 -13.85
CA ARG A 161 -11.39 0.38 -13.23
C ARG A 161 -10.55 0.73 -11.99
N THR A 162 -9.25 0.96 -12.16
CA THR A 162 -8.29 1.31 -11.10
C THR A 162 -7.87 2.77 -11.12
N ASP A 163 -8.27 3.54 -12.14
CA ASP A 163 -7.94 4.95 -12.31
C ASP A 163 -8.90 5.83 -11.49
N LEU A 164 -8.64 5.91 -10.18
CA LEU A 164 -9.44 6.69 -9.24
C LEU A 164 -9.34 8.19 -9.48
N ASP A 165 -8.22 8.68 -10.04
CA ASP A 165 -8.06 10.08 -10.43
C ASP A 165 -9.05 10.43 -11.55
N ALA A 166 -9.10 9.62 -12.61
CA ALA A 166 -10.07 9.83 -13.69
C ALA A 166 -11.52 9.74 -13.21
N LEU A 167 -11.83 8.78 -12.32
CA LEU A 167 -13.15 8.69 -11.67
C LEU A 167 -13.50 9.97 -10.90
N ASN A 168 -12.56 10.49 -10.10
CA ASN A 168 -12.75 11.72 -9.33
C ASN A 168 -13.05 12.92 -10.24
N ARG A 169 -12.25 13.08 -11.30
CA ARG A 169 -12.42 14.17 -12.29
C ARG A 169 -13.78 14.08 -12.98
N TRP A 170 -14.19 12.87 -13.37
CA TRP A 170 -15.45 12.63 -14.03
C TRP A 170 -16.67 12.91 -13.15
N VAL A 171 -16.67 12.43 -11.91
CA VAL A 171 -17.76 12.75 -10.97
C VAL A 171 -17.86 14.25 -10.73
N ARG A 172 -16.72 14.94 -10.57
CA ARG A 172 -16.72 16.41 -10.44
C ARG A 172 -17.27 17.10 -11.69
N ASN A 173 -16.88 16.66 -12.89
CA ASN A 173 -17.38 17.20 -14.17
C ASN A 173 -18.91 17.06 -14.29
N ILE A 174 -19.46 15.90 -13.90
CA ILE A 174 -20.91 15.69 -13.88
C ILE A 174 -21.63 16.74 -13.02
N HIS A 175 -21.12 17.03 -11.83
CA HIS A 175 -21.72 18.00 -10.92
C HIS A 175 -21.57 19.44 -11.44
N ILE A 176 -20.39 19.82 -11.94
CA ILE A 176 -20.11 21.19 -12.42
C ILE A 176 -20.93 21.51 -13.68
N ASN A 177 -21.00 20.57 -14.62
CA ASN A 177 -21.70 20.77 -15.90
C ASN A 177 -23.16 20.31 -15.85
N GLU A 178 -23.69 20.03 -14.66
CA GLU A 178 -25.06 19.63 -14.40
C GLU A 178 -25.59 18.53 -15.34
N ILE A 179 -24.78 17.51 -15.62
CA ILE A 179 -25.08 16.50 -16.64
C ILE A 179 -26.17 15.54 -16.15
N LYS A 180 -27.34 15.53 -16.80
CA LYS A 180 -28.50 14.67 -16.43
C LYS A 180 -29.01 13.73 -17.54
N THR A 181 -28.28 13.58 -18.65
CA THR A 181 -28.70 12.73 -19.79
C THR A 181 -27.73 11.57 -20.03
N LYS A 182 -28.20 10.45 -20.61
CA LYS A 182 -27.35 9.29 -20.93
C LYS A 182 -26.26 9.67 -21.94
N GLU A 183 -26.61 10.50 -22.91
CA GLU A 183 -25.72 11.01 -23.95
C GLU A 183 -24.63 11.91 -23.32
N GLY A 184 -25.01 12.80 -22.40
CA GLY A 184 -24.08 13.66 -21.68
C GLY A 184 -23.12 12.88 -20.77
N ILE A 185 -23.61 11.83 -20.10
CA ILE A 185 -22.79 10.91 -19.30
C ILE A 185 -21.76 10.21 -20.21
N LYS A 186 -22.16 9.75 -21.39
CA LYS A 186 -21.26 9.12 -22.36
C LYS A 186 -20.25 10.11 -22.94
N ALA A 187 -20.66 11.36 -23.19
CA ALA A 187 -19.78 12.42 -23.68
C ALA A 187 -18.71 12.82 -22.65
N SER A 188 -19.10 13.00 -21.39
CA SER A 188 -18.18 13.35 -20.30
C SER A 188 -17.13 12.27 -20.03
N LEU A 189 -17.47 10.98 -20.22
CA LEU A 189 -16.48 9.89 -20.16
C LEU A 189 -15.38 10.03 -21.21
N LYS A 190 -15.77 10.39 -22.44
CA LYS A 190 -14.82 10.61 -23.54
C LYS A 190 -13.95 11.84 -23.29
N ASP A 191 -14.56 12.91 -22.77
CA ASP A 191 -13.87 14.15 -22.42
C ASP A 191 -12.76 13.91 -21.39
N VAL A 192 -13.05 13.20 -20.29
CA VAL A 192 -12.04 12.89 -19.27
C VAL A 192 -10.89 12.04 -19.84
N LYS A 193 -11.18 11.07 -20.70
CA LYS A 193 -10.15 10.25 -21.35
C LYS A 193 -9.30 11.07 -22.31
N LEU A 194 -9.92 11.98 -23.07
CA LEU A 194 -9.23 12.88 -23.98
C LEU A 194 -8.29 13.82 -23.21
N ARG A 195 -8.77 14.43 -22.12
CA ARG A 195 -7.97 15.29 -21.24
C ARG A 195 -6.75 14.57 -20.69
N LYS A 196 -6.91 13.36 -20.14
CA LYS A 196 -5.76 12.59 -19.64
C LYS A 196 -4.77 12.21 -20.75
N LYS A 197 -5.26 11.93 -21.96
CA LYS A 197 -4.39 11.68 -23.13
C LYS A 197 -3.57 12.92 -23.49
N ILE A 198 -4.20 14.09 -23.51
CA ILE A 198 -3.53 15.37 -23.79
C ILE A 198 -2.52 15.70 -22.68
N GLU A 199 -2.88 15.54 -21.41
CA GLU A 199 -1.95 15.74 -20.28
C GLU A 199 -0.76 14.78 -20.32
N SER A 200 -0.94 13.55 -20.81
CA SER A 200 0.14 12.56 -20.92
C SER A 200 1.10 12.85 -22.07
N ASN A 201 0.61 13.56 -23.10
CA ASN A 201 1.41 13.99 -24.25
C ASN A 201 0.97 15.40 -24.68
N PRO A 202 1.43 16.45 -23.95
CA PRO A 202 1.00 17.81 -24.21
C PRO A 202 1.35 18.24 -25.64
N PRO A 203 0.45 18.93 -26.35
CA PRO A 203 0.79 19.52 -27.63
C PRO A 203 1.85 20.60 -27.43
N GLU A 204 2.74 20.73 -28.42
CA GLU A 204 3.67 21.85 -28.46
C GLU A 204 2.91 23.14 -28.70
N VAL A 205 3.11 24.12 -27.81
CA VAL A 205 2.53 25.45 -27.92
C VAL A 205 3.66 26.40 -28.30
N ASP A 206 3.52 27.08 -29.44
CA ASP A 206 4.47 28.12 -29.86
C ASP A 206 4.51 29.24 -28.81
N ASN A 207 5.71 29.65 -28.42
CA ASN A 207 5.97 30.73 -27.46
C ASN A 207 5.19 32.02 -27.76
N LYS A 208 4.83 32.28 -29.02
CA LYS A 208 3.97 33.41 -29.40
C LYS A 208 2.60 33.40 -28.73
N TYR A 209 2.06 32.22 -28.42
CA TYR A 209 0.75 32.05 -27.78
C TYR A 209 0.85 31.86 -26.25
N GLY A 210 2.05 31.93 -25.69
CA GLY A 210 2.30 31.83 -24.25
C GLY A 210 2.71 30.42 -23.81
N TRP A 211 2.54 30.13 -22.52
CA TRP A 211 2.92 28.85 -21.93
C TRP A 211 1.85 27.79 -22.15
N SER A 212 2.27 26.56 -22.44
CA SER A 212 1.37 25.41 -22.42
C SER A 212 0.78 25.23 -21.03
N PRO A 213 -0.56 25.27 -20.86
CA PRO A 213 -1.20 25.12 -19.56
C PRO A 213 -0.88 23.78 -18.88
N PHE A 214 -0.67 22.74 -19.69
CA PHE A 214 -0.31 21.41 -19.22
C PHE A 214 1.10 21.36 -18.62
N LEU A 215 2.04 22.14 -19.18
CA LEU A 215 3.38 22.29 -18.63
C LEU A 215 3.40 23.25 -17.43
N ALA A 216 2.58 24.30 -17.49
CA ALA A 216 2.49 25.29 -16.43
C ALA A 216 2.01 24.70 -15.09
N LYS A 217 1.10 23.72 -15.12
CA LYS A 217 0.62 23.05 -13.89
C LYS A 217 1.78 22.39 -13.11
N ASP A 218 2.72 21.78 -13.83
CA ASP A 218 3.81 21.01 -13.22
C ASP A 218 5.03 21.87 -12.88
N PHE A 219 5.02 23.17 -13.25
CA PHE A 219 6.16 24.08 -13.12
C PHE A 219 6.70 24.20 -11.67
N LEU A 220 5.80 24.19 -10.67
CA LEU A 220 6.17 24.36 -9.26
C LEU A 220 6.29 23.03 -8.49
N VAL A 221 6.09 21.88 -9.14
CA VAL A 221 6.18 20.57 -8.48
C VAL A 221 7.57 20.36 -7.87
N GLY A 222 8.63 20.81 -8.55
CA GLY A 222 10.01 20.79 -8.03
C GLY A 222 10.28 21.69 -6.82
N LYS A 223 9.36 22.61 -6.49
CA LYS A 223 9.40 23.47 -5.29
C LYS A 223 8.49 22.97 -4.17
N GLY A 224 7.92 21.78 -4.32
CA GLY A 224 7.02 21.17 -3.34
C GLY A 224 5.57 21.68 -3.41
N VAL A 225 5.22 22.43 -4.47
CA VAL A 225 3.84 22.89 -4.71
C VAL A 225 3.25 22.05 -5.85
N ASP A 226 2.42 21.09 -5.47
CA ASP A 226 1.66 20.28 -6.42
C ASP A 226 0.36 20.99 -6.80
N THR A 227 0.07 21.08 -8.10
CA THR A 227 -1.19 21.65 -8.59
C THR A 227 -2.05 20.52 -9.17
N ASN A 228 -3.37 20.64 -9.03
CA ASN A 228 -4.28 19.59 -9.48
C ASN A 228 -4.41 19.57 -11.02
N ASP A 229 -5.48 18.99 -11.55
CA ASP A 229 -5.71 18.94 -12.99
C ASP A 229 -6.06 20.29 -13.61
N TYR A 230 -5.67 20.45 -14.88
CA TYR A 230 -6.04 21.63 -15.66
C TYR A 230 -7.50 21.57 -16.09
N HIS A 231 -8.22 22.67 -15.87
CA HIS A 231 -9.61 22.83 -16.27
C HIS A 231 -9.71 23.68 -17.53
N PHE A 232 -10.32 23.14 -18.58
CA PHE A 232 -10.80 23.97 -19.68
C PHE A 232 -11.96 24.84 -19.17
N SER A 233 -11.66 26.09 -18.82
CA SER A 233 -12.64 27.10 -18.47
C SER A 233 -13.24 27.78 -19.72
N PHE A 234 -12.55 27.69 -20.86
CA PHE A 234 -12.98 28.27 -22.14
C PHE A 234 -12.58 27.38 -23.32
N ASP A 235 -13.49 27.24 -24.30
CA ASP A 235 -13.35 26.38 -25.51
C ASP A 235 -12.29 26.85 -26.52
N THR A 236 -11.51 27.89 -26.20
CA THR A 236 -10.71 28.64 -27.18
C THR A 236 -9.34 28.05 -27.50
N TRP A 237 -8.95 26.92 -26.89
CA TRP A 237 -7.58 26.39 -27.01
C TRP A 237 -7.44 25.13 -27.88
N ILE A 238 -8.55 24.64 -28.46
CA ILE A 238 -8.57 23.43 -29.30
C ILE A 238 -8.82 23.76 -30.79
N SER A 239 -8.86 25.05 -31.16
CA SER A 239 -8.99 25.48 -32.56
C SER A 239 -7.67 25.45 -33.31
#